data_AF-A0A2G9SGY8-F1
#
_entry.id   AF-A0A2G9SGY8-F1
#
_cell.length_a   1.000
_cell.length_b   1.000
_cell.length_c   1.000
_cell.angle_alpha   90.00
_cell.angle_beta   90.00
_cell.angle_gamma   90.00
#
_symmetry.space_group_name_H-M   'P 1'
#
loop_
_entity.id
_entity.type
_entity.pdbx_description
1 polymer ?
#
loop_
_entity_poly.entity_id
_entity_poly.type
_entity_poly.pdbx_seq_one_letter_code
_entity_poly.pdbx_strand_id
1 'polypeptide(L)'
;MYLLDELEVVSREKRLSAARAILYLAQGVFVECKNETDVLQWSRYNCFLLYQMGTFTVFLELLNMEIANSQACSSALRKPALSLADSTELRVILSVMYLLVENIRQESPEDEPEWSIQRQTFHTELAFPSNGEEPFAHLLFTMVSKFCSGHSPHFPMKKVLLLLWKVILFTLGGFSELQKMKEKKRAELGLPPLQEDSIQVMKNMRPTAPPSYGIEFGEQQKRGRRSRRDSLDLYNERDPFKSEETAGAEEDENEDAENMVEAESDIQERDVMSQPVACLRIHTERVCFPKGLPWAPKVR
;
A
#
# COMPACT_ATOMS: atom_id res chain seq x y z
N MET A 1 11.45 25.46 7.56
CA MET A 1 11.88 26.00 6.25
C MET A 1 13.08 25.22 5.78
N TYR A 2 14.28 25.36 6.37
CA TYR A 2 15.51 24.68 5.90
C TYR A 2 15.37 23.20 5.48
N LEU A 3 14.72 22.34 6.29
CA LEU A 3 14.56 20.92 5.91
C LEU A 3 13.66 20.71 4.70
N LEU A 4 12.64 21.55 4.50
CA LEU A 4 11.78 21.50 3.32
C LEU A 4 12.53 22.03 2.10
N ASP A 5 13.33 23.09 2.26
CA ASP A 5 14.17 23.64 1.19
C ASP A 5 15.18 22.58 0.68
N GLU A 6 15.75 21.78 1.59
CA GLU A 6 16.64 20.66 1.22
C GLU A 6 15.93 19.52 0.48
N LEU A 7 14.60 19.41 0.54
CA LEU A 7 13.83 18.44 -0.26
C LEU A 7 13.73 18.84 -1.74
N GLU A 8 13.93 20.12 -2.07
CA GLU A 8 13.86 20.65 -3.44
C GLU A 8 15.21 20.52 -4.18
N VAL A 9 16.29 20.17 -3.48
CA VAL A 9 17.64 20.08 -4.04
C VAL A 9 17.76 18.89 -5.01
N VAL A 10 18.47 19.08 -6.13
CA VAL A 10 18.67 18.03 -7.15
C VAL A 10 19.35 16.76 -6.60
N SER A 11 20.21 16.92 -5.58
CA SER A 11 20.95 15.81 -4.97
C SER A 11 20.02 14.84 -4.25
N ARG A 12 19.94 13.61 -4.79
CA ARG A 12 19.18 12.50 -4.21
C ARG A 12 19.56 12.22 -2.74
N GLU A 13 20.86 12.19 -2.44
CA GLU A 13 21.36 11.90 -1.09
C GLU A 13 20.94 12.97 -0.08
N LYS A 14 21.02 14.26 -0.47
CA LYS A 14 20.59 15.36 0.39
C LYS A 14 19.09 15.31 0.66
N ARG A 15 18.27 15.09 -0.37
CA ARG A 15 16.83 14.93 -0.22
C ARG A 15 16.48 13.77 0.71
N LEU A 16 17.12 12.62 0.55
CA LEU A 16 16.89 11.46 1.42
C LEU A 16 17.32 11.75 2.87
N SER A 17 18.43 12.48 3.07
CA SER A 17 18.87 12.91 4.40
C SER A 17 17.84 13.83 5.07
N ALA A 18 17.36 14.85 4.36
CA ALA A 18 16.32 15.75 4.85
C ALA A 18 15.00 15.02 5.12
N ALA A 19 14.57 14.11 4.23
CA ALA A 19 13.37 13.32 4.42
C ALA A 19 13.47 12.39 5.64
N ARG A 20 14.66 11.83 5.94
CA ARG A 20 14.91 11.05 7.15
C ARG A 20 14.86 11.91 8.41
N ALA A 21 15.38 13.13 8.36
CA ALA A 21 15.27 14.08 9.48
C ALA A 21 13.79 14.43 9.76
N ILE A 22 13.00 14.69 8.72
CA ILE A 22 11.55 14.93 8.86
C ILE A 22 10.84 13.70 9.40
N LEU A 23 11.19 12.49 8.94
CA LEU A 23 10.67 11.25 9.49
C LEU A 23 10.97 11.10 10.99
N TYR A 24 12.18 11.42 11.41
CA TYR A 24 12.57 11.38 12.81
C TYR A 24 11.76 12.37 13.67
N LEU A 25 11.51 13.58 13.16
CA LEU A 25 10.62 14.55 13.81
C LEU A 25 9.18 14.01 13.91
N ALA A 26 8.63 13.48 12.82
CA ALA A 26 7.29 12.91 12.79
C ALA A 26 7.13 11.70 13.73
N GLN A 27 8.21 10.96 13.99
CA GLN A 27 8.25 9.85 14.94
C GLN A 27 8.30 10.29 16.42
N GLY A 28 8.40 11.59 16.69
CA GLY A 28 8.38 12.14 18.04
C GLY A 28 9.75 12.24 18.71
N VAL A 29 10.84 12.30 17.93
CA VAL A 29 12.20 12.61 18.47
C VAL A 29 12.57 11.68 19.64
N PHE A 30 12.41 10.37 19.41
CA PHE A 30 12.40 9.37 20.48
C PHE A 30 13.67 9.31 21.35
N VAL A 31 14.82 9.78 20.83
CA VAL A 31 16.09 9.81 21.61
C VAL A 31 16.06 10.87 22.70
N GLU A 32 15.29 11.94 22.52
CA GLU A 32 15.20 13.06 23.48
C GLU A 32 14.04 12.90 24.47
N CYS A 33 13.22 11.86 24.31
CA CYS A 33 12.05 11.59 25.15
C CYS A 33 12.41 10.74 26.37
N LYS A 34 11.70 10.95 27.49
CA LYS A 34 11.95 10.19 28.73
C LYS A 34 11.16 8.89 28.80
N ASN A 35 9.98 8.85 28.16
CA ASN A 35 9.06 7.72 28.17
C ASN A 35 8.27 7.64 26.86
N GLU A 36 7.53 6.55 26.64
CA GLU A 36 6.76 6.32 25.41
C GLU A 36 5.60 7.32 25.23
N THR A 37 5.00 7.80 26.32
CA THR A 37 3.92 8.80 26.27
C THR A 37 4.44 10.13 25.71
N ASP A 38 5.63 10.56 26.13
CA ASP A 38 6.30 11.74 25.59
C ASP A 38 6.52 11.60 24.07
N VAL A 39 6.96 10.42 23.60
CA VAL A 39 7.18 10.16 22.16
C VAL A 39 5.87 10.31 21.37
N LEU A 40 4.76 9.77 21.89
CA LEU A 40 3.45 9.89 21.25
C LEU A 40 2.95 11.34 21.22
N GLN A 41 3.16 12.07 22.33
CA GLN A 41 2.79 13.48 22.43
C GLN A 41 3.58 14.33 21.41
N TRP A 42 4.90 14.16 21.34
CA TRP A 42 5.74 14.88 20.39
C TRP A 42 5.49 14.45 18.95
N SER A 43 5.24 13.17 18.69
CA SER A 43 4.88 12.69 17.35
C SER A 43 3.61 13.38 16.85
N ARG A 44 2.58 13.47 17.69
CA ARG A 44 1.32 14.17 17.38
C ARG A 44 1.57 15.66 17.12
N TYR A 45 2.19 16.36 18.07
CA TYR A 45 2.48 17.79 17.96
C TYR A 45 3.30 18.10 16.69
N ASN A 46 4.37 17.35 16.45
CA ASN A 46 5.23 17.54 15.29
C ASN A 46 4.49 17.29 13.98
N CYS A 47 3.55 16.34 13.91
CA CYS A 47 2.77 16.09 12.71
C CYS A 47 1.83 17.26 12.36
N PHE A 48 1.17 17.88 13.34
CA PHE A 48 0.37 19.08 13.12
C PHE A 48 1.24 20.26 12.65
N LEU A 49 2.39 20.48 13.30
CA LEU A 49 3.33 21.53 12.89
C LEU A 49 3.86 21.31 11.47
N LEU A 50 4.29 20.08 11.15
CA LEU A 50 4.76 19.72 9.81
C LEU A 50 3.67 19.94 8.76
N TYR A 51 2.42 19.58 9.05
CA TYR A 51 1.29 19.83 8.17
C TYR A 51 1.07 21.33 7.92
N GLN A 52 1.07 22.14 8.98
CA GLN A 52 0.96 23.60 8.87
C GLN A 52 2.07 24.23 8.02
N MET A 53 3.26 23.61 8.00
CA MET A 53 4.38 24.03 7.16
C MET A 53 4.29 23.54 5.69
N GLY A 54 3.23 22.84 5.30
CA GLY A 54 3.06 22.34 3.93
C GLY A 54 3.81 21.04 3.64
N THR A 55 4.28 20.32 4.66
CA THR A 55 5.08 19.09 4.48
C THR A 55 4.34 18.03 3.67
N PHE A 56 3.02 17.90 3.83
CA PHE A 56 2.24 16.90 3.09
C PHE A 56 2.33 17.12 1.57
N THR A 57 2.20 18.36 1.10
CA THR A 57 2.28 18.73 -0.31
C THR A 57 3.65 18.39 -0.90
N VAL A 58 4.73 18.78 -0.22
CA VAL A 58 6.10 18.47 -0.67
C VAL A 58 6.33 16.96 -0.75
N PHE A 59 5.85 16.20 0.24
CA PHE A 59 5.98 14.74 0.21
C PHE A 59 5.11 14.06 -0.86
N LEU A 60 3.95 14.64 -1.20
CA LEU A 60 3.11 14.18 -2.30
C LEU A 60 3.82 14.37 -3.65
N GLU A 61 4.49 15.51 -3.85
CA GLU A 61 5.30 15.76 -5.05
C GLU A 61 6.49 14.78 -5.15
N LEU A 62 7.21 14.56 -4.05
CA LEU A 62 8.29 13.58 -3.99
C LEU A 62 7.80 12.16 -4.27
N LEU A 63 6.61 11.78 -3.77
CA LEU A 63 5.99 10.50 -4.04
C LEU A 63 5.69 10.34 -5.54
N ASN A 64 5.07 11.35 -6.15
CA ASN A 64 4.76 11.34 -7.58
C ASN A 64 6.03 11.23 -8.43
N MET A 65 7.09 11.96 -8.08
CA MET A 65 8.38 11.87 -8.76
C MET A 65 8.96 10.45 -8.67
N GLU A 66 8.94 9.82 -7.50
CA GLU A 66 9.51 8.48 -7.33
C GLU A 66 8.64 7.37 -7.94
N ILE A 67 7.32 7.55 -8.03
CA ILE A 67 6.42 6.65 -8.79
C ILE A 67 6.69 6.75 -10.30
N ALA A 68 7.08 7.92 -10.80
CA ALA A 68 7.40 8.16 -12.20
C ALA A 68 8.82 7.70 -12.59
N ASN A 69 9.65 7.30 -11.62
CA ASN A 69 11.05 6.93 -11.84
C ASN A 69 11.18 5.59 -12.59
N SER A 70 11.24 5.67 -13.93
CA SER A 70 11.34 4.52 -14.84
C SER A 70 12.65 3.73 -14.68
N GLN A 71 13.72 4.37 -14.19
CA GLN A 71 15.00 3.70 -13.94
C GLN A 71 14.89 2.72 -12.77
N ALA A 72 14.19 3.10 -11.70
CA ALA A 72 13.93 2.22 -10.56
C ALA A 72 13.14 0.98 -10.99
N CYS A 73 12.08 1.15 -11.79
CA CYS A 73 11.33 0.06 -12.41
C CYS A 73 12.24 -0.87 -13.25
N SER A 74 12.99 -0.30 -14.19
CA SER A 74 13.86 -1.08 -15.08
C SER A 74 14.93 -1.86 -14.31
N SER A 75 15.50 -1.26 -13.27
CA SER A 75 16.49 -1.92 -12.42
C SER A 75 15.87 -3.06 -11.61
N ALA A 76 14.64 -2.88 -11.13
CA ALA A 76 13.94 -3.86 -10.31
C ALA A 76 13.58 -5.12 -11.13
N LEU A 77 13.13 -4.94 -12.37
CA LEU A 77 12.76 -6.06 -13.25
C LEU A 77 13.94 -6.95 -13.65
N ARG A 78 15.17 -6.42 -13.61
CA ARG A 78 16.40 -7.18 -13.94
C ARG A 78 16.97 -7.93 -12.74
N LYS A 79 16.53 -7.62 -11.51
CA LYS A 79 17.08 -8.23 -10.29
C LYS A 79 16.32 -9.52 -9.95
N PRO A 80 17.02 -10.64 -9.70
CA PRO A 80 16.39 -11.90 -9.29
C PRO A 80 15.64 -11.78 -7.95
N ALA A 81 16.09 -10.88 -7.08
CA ALA A 81 15.47 -10.57 -5.80
C ALA A 81 15.57 -9.07 -5.51
N LEU A 82 14.48 -8.51 -4.97
CA LEU A 82 14.41 -7.11 -4.59
C LEU A 82 14.77 -6.93 -3.12
N SER A 83 15.66 -5.99 -2.85
CA SER A 83 16.14 -5.67 -1.51
C SER A 83 15.38 -4.50 -0.89
N LEU A 84 15.55 -4.28 0.41
CA LEU A 84 15.00 -3.10 1.08
C LEU A 84 15.65 -1.80 0.56
N ALA A 85 16.92 -1.87 0.17
CA ALA A 85 17.69 -0.73 -0.32
C ALA A 85 17.09 -0.15 -1.61
N ASP A 86 16.51 -1.00 -2.45
CA ASP A 86 15.90 -0.65 -3.75
C ASP A 86 14.68 0.27 -3.63
N SER A 87 14.13 0.45 -2.43
CA SER A 87 12.91 1.23 -2.18
C SER A 87 13.03 2.16 -0.97
N THR A 88 14.25 2.53 -0.60
CA THR A 88 14.54 3.30 0.63
C THR A 88 13.78 4.63 0.66
N GLU A 89 13.80 5.40 -0.44
CA GLU A 89 13.12 6.70 -0.52
C GLU A 89 11.60 6.55 -0.43
N LEU A 90 11.00 5.68 -1.24
CA LEU A 90 9.57 5.36 -1.15
C LEU A 90 9.18 4.98 0.27
N ARG A 91 10.00 4.18 0.96
CA ARG A 91 9.72 3.77 2.35
C ARG A 91 9.73 4.97 3.30
N VAL A 92 10.68 5.89 3.17
CA VAL A 92 10.75 7.10 3.99
C VAL A 92 9.54 8.00 3.71
N ILE A 93 9.29 8.30 2.43
CA ILE A 93 8.17 9.14 1.98
C ILE A 93 6.84 8.61 2.51
N LEU A 94 6.54 7.33 2.24
CA LEU A 94 5.30 6.70 2.70
C LEU A 94 5.20 6.63 4.23
N SER A 95 6.32 6.57 4.95
CA SER A 95 6.30 6.58 6.42
C SER A 95 5.96 7.94 6.98
N VAL A 96 6.50 9.03 6.41
CA VAL A 96 6.14 10.40 6.80
C VAL A 96 4.66 10.64 6.53
N MET A 97 4.19 10.34 5.31
CA MET A 97 2.78 10.50 4.96
C MET A 97 1.85 9.67 5.86
N TYR A 98 2.25 8.45 6.21
CA TYR A 98 1.51 7.61 7.17
C TYR A 98 1.41 8.25 8.54
N LEU A 99 2.51 8.78 9.08
CA LEU A 99 2.52 9.41 10.40
C LEU A 99 1.68 10.69 10.42
N LEU A 100 1.73 11.50 9.36
CA LEU A 100 0.87 12.68 9.21
C LEU A 100 -0.61 12.28 9.24
N VAL A 101 -1.01 11.33 8.38
CA VAL A 101 -2.40 10.86 8.30
C VAL A 101 -2.85 10.22 9.62
N GLU A 102 -2.03 9.36 10.23
CA GLU A 102 -2.40 8.68 11.47
C GLU A 102 -2.53 9.66 12.63
N ASN A 103 -1.57 10.56 12.85
CA ASN A 103 -1.61 11.49 13.98
C ASN A 103 -2.72 12.53 13.83
N ILE A 104 -2.92 13.09 12.63
CA ILE A 104 -3.92 14.14 12.42
C ILE A 104 -5.35 13.56 12.43
N ARG A 105 -5.55 12.33 11.91
CA ARG A 105 -6.87 11.67 11.94
C ARG A 105 -7.42 11.50 13.36
N GLN A 106 -6.55 11.14 14.32
CA GLN A 106 -6.97 10.80 15.67
C GLN A 106 -7.52 12.04 16.38
N GLU A 107 -8.74 11.94 16.91
CA GLU A 107 -9.39 12.99 17.69
C GLU A 107 -9.12 12.80 19.18
N SER A 108 -8.75 13.88 19.87
CA SER A 108 -8.57 13.92 21.32
C SER A 108 -9.44 15.01 21.93
N PRO A 109 -10.06 14.79 23.09
CA PRO A 109 -10.80 15.83 23.81
C PRO A 109 -9.91 16.99 24.28
N GLU A 110 -8.59 16.80 24.31
CA GLU A 110 -7.60 17.79 24.71
C GLU A 110 -7.10 18.64 23.51
N ASP A 111 -7.63 18.41 22.31
CA ASP A 111 -7.18 19.13 21.12
C ASP A 111 -7.53 20.61 21.16
N GLU A 112 -6.56 21.44 20.79
CA GLU A 112 -6.81 22.86 20.56
C GLU A 112 -7.78 23.06 19.38
N PRO A 113 -8.58 24.16 19.39
CA PRO A 113 -9.53 24.42 18.31
C PRO A 113 -8.84 24.55 16.95
N GLU A 114 -7.60 25.05 16.90
CA GLU A 114 -6.80 25.12 15.68
C GLU A 114 -6.53 23.73 15.08
N TRP A 115 -6.21 22.72 15.90
CA TRP A 115 -5.99 21.35 15.44
C TRP A 115 -7.24 20.71 14.87
N SER A 116 -8.41 21.04 15.43
CA SER A 116 -9.69 20.60 14.87
C SER A 116 -9.92 21.20 13.49
N ILE A 117 -9.63 22.49 13.30
CA ILE A 117 -9.73 23.14 11.99
C ILE A 117 -8.73 22.52 11.01
N GLN A 118 -7.46 22.40 11.40
CA GLN A 118 -6.41 21.78 10.57
C GLN A 118 -6.77 20.34 10.17
N ARG A 119 -7.35 19.55 11.08
CA ARG A 119 -7.84 18.20 10.77
C ARG A 119 -8.95 18.22 9.70
N GLN A 120 -9.94 19.10 9.83
CA GLN A 120 -11.03 19.20 8.86
C GLN A 120 -10.54 19.67 7.49
N THR A 121 -9.60 20.62 7.47
CA THR A 121 -8.92 21.05 6.25
C THR A 121 -8.18 19.88 5.61
N PHE A 122 -7.36 19.15 6.38
CA PHE A 122 -6.61 18.01 5.86
C PHE A 122 -7.51 16.87 5.37
N HIS A 123 -8.62 16.60 6.08
CA HIS A 123 -9.65 15.65 5.63
C HIS A 123 -10.20 16.04 4.26
N THR A 124 -10.54 17.31 4.08
CA THR A 124 -11.08 17.84 2.83
C THR A 124 -10.05 17.76 1.71
N GLU A 125 -8.79 18.11 1.98
CA GLU A 125 -7.69 18.01 1.01
C GLU A 125 -7.46 16.58 0.52
N LEU A 126 -7.52 15.59 1.43
CA LEU A 126 -7.36 14.18 1.07
C LEU A 126 -8.55 13.61 0.28
N ALA A 127 -9.77 14.04 0.60
CA ALA A 127 -11.01 13.52 0.03
C ALA A 127 -11.43 14.23 -1.26
N PHE A 128 -11.23 15.54 -1.34
CA PHE A 128 -11.72 16.42 -2.40
C PHE A 128 -10.66 17.48 -2.76
N PRO A 129 -9.59 17.10 -3.50
CA PRO A 129 -8.55 18.03 -3.90
C PRO A 129 -9.12 19.20 -4.72
N SER A 130 -8.74 20.43 -4.37
CA SER A 130 -9.37 21.65 -4.92
C SER A 130 -9.11 21.90 -6.42
N ASN A 131 -8.16 21.20 -7.03
CA ASN A 131 -7.69 21.46 -8.40
C ASN A 131 -8.17 20.44 -9.45
N GLY A 132 -9.22 19.66 -9.15
CA GLY A 132 -9.71 18.61 -10.05
C GLY A 132 -8.79 17.38 -10.13
N GLU A 133 -7.81 17.30 -9.23
CA GLU A 133 -6.97 16.13 -9.03
C GLU A 133 -7.77 15.02 -8.35
N GLU A 134 -7.39 13.76 -8.62
CA GLU A 134 -8.03 12.61 -7.99
C GLU A 134 -7.68 12.55 -6.49
N PRO A 135 -8.58 12.04 -5.63
CA PRO A 135 -8.32 11.90 -4.20
C PRO A 135 -7.02 11.14 -3.93
N PHE A 136 -6.32 11.44 -2.83
CA PHE A 136 -5.04 10.81 -2.54
C PHE A 136 -5.11 9.27 -2.48
N ALA A 137 -6.25 8.72 -2.06
CA ALA A 137 -6.51 7.28 -2.10
C ALA A 137 -6.41 6.68 -3.51
N HIS A 138 -6.80 7.44 -4.55
CA HIS A 138 -6.68 7.02 -5.94
C HIS A 138 -5.20 6.79 -6.33
N LEU A 139 -4.31 7.72 -5.99
CA LEU A 139 -2.87 7.58 -6.26
C LEU A 139 -2.31 6.29 -5.64
N LEU A 140 -2.70 6.00 -4.40
CA LEU A 140 -2.30 4.78 -3.69
C LEU A 140 -2.88 3.51 -4.33
N PHE A 141 -4.14 3.53 -4.78
CA PHE A 141 -4.72 2.44 -5.57
C PHE A 141 -3.98 2.23 -6.89
N THR A 142 -3.54 3.30 -7.54
CA THR A 142 -2.73 3.22 -8.76
C THR A 142 -1.38 2.57 -8.49
N MET A 143 -0.73 2.84 -7.34
CA MET A 143 0.48 2.11 -6.93
C MET A 143 0.20 0.61 -6.72
N VAL A 144 -0.93 0.25 -6.08
CA VAL A 144 -1.35 -1.14 -5.90
C VAL A 144 -1.54 -1.83 -7.25
N SER A 145 -2.26 -1.20 -8.18
CA SER A 145 -2.50 -1.72 -9.53
C SER A 145 -1.21 -1.92 -10.33
N LYS A 146 -0.28 -0.97 -10.29
CA LYS A 146 1.05 -1.07 -10.93
C LYS A 146 1.89 -2.21 -10.38
N PHE A 147 1.83 -2.44 -9.08
CA PHE A 147 2.54 -3.56 -8.45
C PHE A 147 1.91 -4.91 -8.81
N CYS A 148 0.58 -5.05 -8.70
CA CYS A 148 -0.14 -6.30 -9.00
C CYS A 148 0.00 -6.73 -10.46
N SER A 149 0.19 -5.77 -11.37
CA SER A 149 0.46 -6.02 -12.79
C SER A 149 1.94 -6.29 -13.10
N GLY A 150 2.82 -6.29 -12.09
CA GLY A 150 4.25 -6.55 -12.25
C GLY A 150 5.06 -5.37 -12.80
N HIS A 151 4.44 -4.23 -13.08
CA HIS A 151 5.12 -3.04 -13.63
C HIS A 151 5.98 -2.31 -12.60
N SER A 152 5.77 -2.52 -11.30
CA SER A 152 6.53 -1.82 -10.25
C SER A 152 6.76 -2.71 -9.03
N PRO A 153 7.55 -3.79 -9.16
CA PRO A 153 7.71 -4.77 -8.10
C PRO A 153 8.52 -4.25 -6.91
N HIS A 154 9.25 -3.14 -7.07
CA HIS A 154 10.04 -2.48 -6.02
C HIS A 154 9.19 -1.68 -5.03
N PHE A 155 7.90 -1.44 -5.31
CA PHE A 155 7.05 -0.68 -4.39
C PHE A 155 6.94 -1.38 -3.02
N PRO A 156 7.13 -0.67 -1.90
CA PRO A 156 7.03 -1.25 -0.56
C PRO A 156 5.56 -1.47 -0.19
N MET A 157 4.95 -2.52 -0.76
CA MET A 157 3.49 -2.69 -0.79
C MET A 157 2.83 -2.69 0.59
N LYS A 158 3.49 -3.25 1.61
CA LYS A 158 2.98 -3.20 2.99
C LYS A 158 2.74 -1.76 3.47
N LYS A 159 3.64 -0.82 3.16
CA LYS A 159 3.49 0.60 3.54
C LYS A 159 2.41 1.29 2.71
N VAL A 160 2.34 1.00 1.41
CA VAL A 160 1.29 1.51 0.52
C VAL A 160 -0.09 1.10 1.03
N LEU A 161 -0.30 -0.19 1.33
CA LEU A 161 -1.57 -0.71 1.84
C LEU A 161 -1.93 -0.14 3.22
N LEU A 162 -0.94 -0.01 4.12
CA LEU A 162 -1.17 0.60 5.44
C LEU A 162 -1.60 2.06 5.31
N LEU A 163 -0.90 2.85 4.51
CA LEU A 163 -1.26 4.24 4.26
C LEU A 163 -2.63 4.36 3.60
N LEU A 164 -2.90 3.55 2.56
CA LEU A 164 -4.20 3.52 1.87
C LEU A 164 -5.34 3.23 2.85
N TRP A 165 -5.17 2.24 3.72
CA TRP A 165 -6.16 1.93 4.74
C TRP A 165 -6.41 3.12 5.69
N LYS A 166 -5.35 3.79 6.15
CA LYS A 166 -5.52 4.96 7.03
C LYS A 166 -6.18 6.14 6.33
N VAL A 167 -5.86 6.38 5.07
CA VAL A 167 -6.50 7.43 4.25
C VAL A 167 -7.98 7.12 4.06
N ILE A 168 -8.34 5.88 3.71
CA ILE A 168 -9.74 5.46 3.59
C ILE A 168 -10.49 5.63 4.90
N LEU A 169 -9.90 5.20 6.03
CA LEU A 169 -10.52 5.38 7.34
C LEU A 169 -10.71 6.85 7.69
N PHE A 170 -9.77 7.71 7.31
CA PHE A 170 -9.88 9.13 7.58
C PHE A 170 -10.96 9.79 6.73
N THR A 171 -10.97 9.54 5.43
CA THR A 171 -11.87 10.24 4.49
C THR A 171 -13.28 9.66 4.46
N LEU A 172 -13.42 8.33 4.51
CA LEU A 172 -14.70 7.63 4.39
C LEU A 172 -15.25 7.08 5.72
N GLY A 173 -14.46 7.15 6.80
CA GLY A 173 -14.83 6.63 8.10
C GLY A 173 -14.71 5.12 8.23
N GLY A 174 -15.11 4.61 9.39
CA GLY A 174 -15.16 3.18 9.67
C GLY A 174 -16.50 2.55 9.29
N PHE A 175 -16.60 1.25 9.59
CA PHE A 175 -17.80 0.48 9.34
C PHE A 175 -19.03 0.99 10.12
N SER A 176 -18.84 1.49 11.35
CA SER A 176 -19.93 2.04 12.17
C SER A 176 -20.47 3.34 11.59
N GLU A 177 -19.57 4.24 11.18
CA GLU A 177 -19.89 5.51 10.53
C GLU A 177 -20.64 5.25 9.22
N LEU A 178 -20.15 4.31 8.41
CA LEU A 178 -20.80 3.92 7.15
C LEU A 178 -22.23 3.40 7.37
N GLN A 179 -22.44 2.56 8.39
CA GLN A 179 -23.77 2.04 8.73
C GLN A 179 -24.73 3.17 9.12
N LYS A 180 -24.29 4.08 10.01
CA LYS A 180 -25.06 5.26 10.42
C LYS A 180 -25.39 6.16 9.23
N MET A 181 -24.43 6.39 8.32
CA MET A 181 -24.66 7.17 7.10
C MET A 181 -25.68 6.51 6.18
N LYS A 182 -25.63 5.18 6.01
CA LYS A 182 -26.63 4.44 5.22
C LYS A 182 -28.03 4.55 5.82
N GLU A 183 -28.16 4.33 7.13
CA GLU A 183 -29.44 4.42 7.84
C GLU A 183 -30.02 5.84 7.75
N LYS A 184 -29.21 6.87 8.01
CA LYS A 184 -29.60 8.27 7.85
C LYS A 184 -30.09 8.55 6.42
N LYS A 185 -29.34 8.11 5.41
CA LYS A 185 -29.72 8.36 4.01
C LYS A 185 -30.99 7.62 3.60
N ARG A 186 -31.22 6.43 4.14
CA ARG A 186 -32.47 5.68 3.93
C ARG A 186 -33.66 6.38 4.57
N ALA A 187 -33.51 6.88 5.79
CA ALA A 187 -34.55 7.66 6.46
C ALA A 187 -34.91 8.93 5.66
N GLU A 188 -33.91 9.67 5.17
CA GLU A 188 -34.10 10.83 4.29
C GLU A 188 -34.87 10.49 3.00
N LEU A 189 -34.67 9.29 2.46
CA LEU A 189 -35.32 8.81 1.24
C LEU A 189 -36.64 8.04 1.51
N GLY A 190 -37.10 7.95 2.76
CA GLY A 190 -38.30 7.21 3.14
C GLY A 190 -38.20 5.69 2.95
N LEU A 191 -36.99 5.14 2.90
CA LEU A 191 -36.75 3.71 2.75
C LEU A 191 -36.82 2.99 4.11
N PRO A 192 -37.25 1.72 4.16
CA PRO A 192 -37.30 0.96 5.40
C PRO A 192 -35.89 0.81 6.01
N PRO A 193 -35.76 0.69 7.34
CA PRO A 193 -34.47 0.51 8.00
C PRO A 193 -33.77 -0.76 7.50
N LEU A 194 -32.44 -0.78 7.62
CA LEU A 194 -31.67 -1.99 7.31
C LEU A 194 -32.07 -3.09 8.29
N GLN A 195 -32.46 -4.25 7.76
CA GLN A 195 -32.91 -5.38 8.58
C GLN A 195 -31.74 -6.07 9.29
N GLU A 196 -30.56 -6.04 8.68
CA GLU A 196 -29.36 -6.69 9.18
C GLU A 196 -28.16 -5.74 9.12
N ASP A 197 -27.32 -5.81 10.14
CA ASP A 197 -25.99 -5.22 10.12
C ASP A 197 -25.05 -6.21 9.43
N SER A 198 -24.73 -5.94 8.15
CA SER A 198 -23.86 -6.80 7.35
C SER A 198 -22.50 -7.03 7.99
N ILE A 199 -22.01 -6.09 8.83
CA ILE A 199 -20.72 -6.23 9.52
C ILE A 199 -20.83 -7.28 10.62
N GLN A 200 -21.90 -7.25 11.42
CA GLN A 200 -22.16 -8.27 12.44
C GLN A 200 -22.38 -9.65 11.83
N VAL A 201 -23.09 -9.70 10.70
CA VAL A 201 -23.28 -10.95 9.95
C VAL A 201 -21.93 -11.50 9.49
N MET A 202 -21.11 -10.68 8.82
CA MET A 202 -19.79 -11.11 8.32
C MET A 202 -18.83 -11.53 9.44
N LYS A 203 -18.87 -10.89 10.61
CA LYS A 203 -18.04 -11.27 11.76
C LYS A 203 -18.32 -12.69 12.25
N ASN A 204 -19.56 -13.15 12.08
CA ASN A 204 -20.00 -14.48 12.48
C ASN A 204 -19.96 -15.49 11.31
N MET A 205 -19.66 -15.03 10.09
CA MET A 205 -19.49 -15.92 8.95
C MET A 205 -18.15 -16.65 9.02
N ARG A 206 -18.18 -17.96 8.78
CA ARG A 206 -16.97 -18.76 8.65
C ARG A 206 -16.29 -18.42 7.31
N PRO A 207 -14.97 -18.15 7.27
CA PRO A 207 -14.26 -17.99 6.02
C PRO A 207 -14.43 -19.25 5.17
N THR A 208 -15.05 -19.11 4.01
CA THR A 208 -15.04 -20.15 2.99
C THR A 208 -13.67 -20.11 2.34
N ALA A 209 -12.81 -21.08 2.67
CA ALA A 209 -11.64 -21.31 1.84
C ALA A 209 -12.11 -21.58 0.41
N PRO A 210 -11.43 -21.04 -0.62
CA PRO A 210 -11.74 -21.43 -2.00
C PRO A 210 -11.69 -22.96 -2.09
N PRO A 211 -12.61 -23.60 -2.84
CA PRO A 211 -12.52 -25.03 -3.07
C PRO A 211 -11.12 -25.30 -3.62
N SER A 212 -10.38 -26.20 -2.96
CA SER A 212 -9.17 -26.76 -3.53
C SER A 212 -9.58 -27.39 -4.85
N TYR A 213 -9.34 -26.69 -5.96
CA TYR A 213 -9.52 -27.27 -7.29
C TYR A 213 -8.65 -28.53 -7.30
N GLY A 214 -9.31 -29.67 -7.32
CA GLY A 214 -8.66 -30.97 -7.34
C GLY A 214 -7.84 -31.08 -8.60
N ILE A 215 -6.52 -30.99 -8.47
CA ILE A 215 -5.61 -31.66 -9.39
C ILE A 215 -5.50 -33.09 -8.87
N GLU A 216 -6.57 -33.87 -9.05
CA GLU A 216 -6.50 -35.33 -9.11
C GLU A 216 -6.36 -35.71 -10.59
N PHE A 217 -5.15 -35.53 -11.13
CA PHE A 217 -4.69 -36.36 -12.23
C PHE A 217 -3.68 -37.32 -11.64
N GLY A 218 -4.03 -38.60 -11.66
CA GLY A 218 -3.29 -39.64 -10.97
C GLY A 218 -1.88 -39.81 -11.49
N GLU A 219 -0.97 -40.06 -10.58
CA GLU A 219 0.10 -41.04 -10.75
C GLU A 219 0.53 -41.56 -9.37
N GLN A 220 0.30 -42.87 -9.16
CA GLN A 220 0.87 -43.59 -8.04
C GLN A 220 2.37 -43.75 -8.26
N GLN A 221 3.21 -43.01 -7.54
CA GLN A 221 4.55 -43.52 -7.22
C GLN A 221 5.12 -42.98 -5.90
N LYS A 222 5.21 -43.91 -4.95
CA LYS A 222 6.18 -44.06 -3.86
C LYS A 222 6.35 -42.91 -2.85
N ARG A 223 5.76 -43.16 -1.67
CA ARG A 223 6.27 -42.86 -0.31
C ARG A 223 7.56 -42.01 -0.25
N GLY A 224 7.37 -40.75 0.18
CA GLY A 224 8.40 -39.94 0.80
C GLY A 224 7.74 -38.94 1.74
N ARG A 225 7.77 -39.22 3.05
CA ARG A 225 7.41 -38.23 4.08
C ARG A 225 8.33 -37.01 3.92
N ARG A 226 7.81 -35.87 3.45
CA ARG A 226 8.37 -34.55 3.78
C ARG A 226 7.24 -33.59 4.11
N SER A 227 7.34 -33.12 5.36
CA SER A 227 6.54 -32.08 5.97
C SER A 227 6.40 -30.89 5.03
N ARG A 228 5.17 -30.38 4.92
CA ARG A 228 4.86 -29.04 4.42
C ARG A 228 5.69 -28.06 5.26
N ARG A 229 6.84 -27.59 4.74
CA ARG A 229 7.49 -26.39 5.26
C ARG A 229 6.71 -25.22 4.65
N ASP A 230 6.13 -24.41 5.53
CA ASP A 230 5.47 -23.17 5.16
C ASP A 230 6.45 -22.30 4.37
N SER A 231 6.00 -21.78 3.23
CA SER A 231 6.76 -20.89 2.34
C SER A 231 7.19 -19.56 2.99
N LEU A 232 6.86 -19.36 4.27
CA LEU A 232 7.20 -18.17 5.04
C LEU A 232 8.59 -18.29 5.72
N ASP A 233 9.06 -19.50 6.02
CA ASP A 233 10.34 -19.72 6.73
C ASP A 233 11.57 -19.45 5.85
N LEU A 234 11.42 -19.50 4.52
CA LEU A 234 12.51 -19.25 3.57
C LEU A 234 13.01 -17.79 3.61
N TYR A 235 12.18 -16.85 4.11
CA TYR A 235 12.56 -15.45 4.27
C TYR A 235 13.28 -15.16 5.59
N ASN A 236 13.27 -16.11 6.55
CA ASN A 236 13.90 -15.94 7.85
C ASN A 236 15.31 -16.56 7.93
N GLU A 237 15.62 -17.52 7.05
CA GLU A 237 16.93 -18.22 7.02
C GLU A 237 18.04 -17.46 6.26
N ARG A 238 17.73 -16.37 5.55
CA ARG A 238 18.73 -15.54 4.83
C ARG A 238 18.89 -14.15 5.44
N ASP A 239 18.99 -14.10 6.76
CA ASP A 239 19.50 -12.93 7.47
C ASP A 239 21.05 -12.97 7.45
N PRO A 240 21.73 -12.03 6.75
CA PRO A 240 23.19 -11.99 6.68
C PRO A 240 23.89 -11.75 8.03
N PHE A 241 23.14 -11.44 9.09
CA PHE A 241 23.67 -11.13 10.42
C PHE A 241 23.49 -12.26 11.45
N LYS A 242 23.01 -13.45 11.05
CA LYS A 242 22.82 -14.59 11.97
C LYS A 242 23.94 -15.63 12.01
N SER A 243 25.06 -15.38 11.34
CA SER A 243 26.20 -16.30 11.33
C SER A 243 27.53 -15.57 11.49
N GLU A 244 27.65 -14.74 12.52
CA GLU A 244 28.95 -14.37 13.08
C GLU A 244 29.01 -14.84 14.54
N GLU A 245 29.19 -16.14 14.72
CA GLU A 245 29.83 -16.69 15.92
C GLU A 245 30.19 -18.15 15.62
N THR A 246 31.29 -18.37 14.86
CA THR A 246 32.31 -19.44 15.04
C THR A 246 33.13 -19.69 13.76
N ALA A 247 34.26 -18.97 13.68
CA ALA A 247 35.63 -19.43 13.38
C ALA A 247 35.95 -20.45 12.23
N GLY A 248 36.94 -20.06 11.41
CA GLY A 248 37.90 -20.92 10.68
C GLY A 248 37.83 -20.71 9.15
N ALA A 249 38.74 -19.95 8.51
CA ALA A 249 40.03 -20.42 7.93
C ALA A 249 39.80 -21.54 6.89
N GLU A 250 40.18 -21.49 5.61
CA GLU A 250 41.40 -21.01 4.94
C GLU A 250 41.14 -20.73 3.44
N GLU A 251 42.21 -20.31 2.77
CA GLU A 251 42.49 -19.82 1.41
C GLU A 251 42.00 -20.71 0.23
N ASP A 252 41.73 -20.11 -0.94
CA ASP A 252 42.55 -20.31 -2.16
C ASP A 252 41.97 -19.64 -3.43
N GLU A 253 42.90 -19.11 -4.23
CA GLU A 253 42.75 -18.45 -5.53
C GLU A 253 42.44 -19.45 -6.67
N ASN A 254 41.83 -19.00 -7.78
CA ASN A 254 42.33 -19.24 -9.15
C ASN A 254 41.46 -18.60 -10.26
N GLU A 255 42.18 -18.23 -11.33
CA GLU A 255 41.81 -17.42 -12.49
C GLU A 255 41.14 -18.21 -13.66
N ASP A 256 40.44 -17.45 -14.51
CA ASP A 256 40.26 -17.54 -15.98
C ASP A 256 39.86 -18.85 -16.70
N ALA A 257 38.79 -18.73 -17.53
CA ALA A 257 38.77 -19.22 -18.92
C ALA A 257 37.55 -18.70 -19.70
N GLU A 258 37.81 -17.96 -20.78
CA GLU A 258 36.87 -17.59 -21.84
C GLU A 258 36.58 -18.77 -22.80
N ASN A 259 35.34 -18.87 -23.32
CA ASN A 259 34.97 -19.16 -24.72
C ASN A 259 33.44 -19.32 -24.83
N MET A 260 32.74 -18.44 -25.56
CA MET A 260 32.41 -18.53 -27.00
C MET A 260 31.29 -19.54 -27.30
N VAL A 261 30.12 -19.03 -27.73
CA VAL A 261 29.45 -19.26 -29.03
C VAL A 261 27.95 -18.92 -28.91
N GLU A 262 27.51 -18.19 -29.93
CA GLU A 262 26.19 -17.64 -30.26
C GLU A 262 25.03 -18.66 -30.26
N ALA A 263 23.83 -18.15 -29.98
CA ALA A 263 22.59 -18.67 -30.56
C ALA A 263 21.52 -17.55 -30.58
N GLU A 264 21.46 -16.82 -31.70
CA GLU A 264 20.27 -16.08 -32.11
C GLU A 264 19.17 -17.07 -32.52
N SER A 265 17.93 -16.83 -32.10
CA SER A 265 16.72 -17.22 -32.84
C SER A 265 15.48 -16.46 -32.32
N ASP A 266 15.26 -15.31 -32.93
CA ASP A 266 14.02 -14.86 -33.56
C ASP A 266 12.69 -15.52 -33.11
N ILE A 267 11.82 -14.77 -32.40
CA ILE A 267 10.37 -15.01 -32.34
C ILE A 267 9.61 -13.68 -32.41
N GLN A 268 9.44 -13.23 -33.66
CA GLN A 268 8.20 -12.76 -34.29
C GLN A 268 7.13 -12.04 -33.43
N GLU A 269 6.99 -10.75 -33.72
CA GLU A 269 5.87 -9.88 -33.39
C GLU A 269 4.51 -10.47 -33.83
N ARG A 270 3.52 -10.41 -32.94
CA ARG A 270 2.11 -10.55 -33.30
C ARG A 270 1.30 -9.37 -32.79
N ASP A 271 1.10 -8.46 -33.72
CA ASP A 271 0.09 -7.41 -33.74
C ASP A 271 -1.32 -8.03 -33.63
N VAL A 272 -2.14 -7.54 -32.70
CA VAL A 272 -3.57 -7.90 -32.61
C VAL A 272 -4.39 -6.63 -32.69
N MET A 273 -4.98 -6.46 -33.88
CA MET A 273 -5.93 -5.43 -34.25
C MET A 273 -7.10 -5.32 -33.27
N SER A 274 -7.44 -4.06 -33.01
CA SER A 274 -8.66 -3.51 -32.44
C SER A 274 -9.95 -4.06 -33.08
N GLN A 275 -10.95 -4.38 -32.25
CA GLN A 275 -12.37 -4.44 -32.66
C GLN A 275 -13.15 -3.29 -32.02
N PRO A 276 -14.13 -2.68 -32.72
CA PRO A 276 -14.78 -1.45 -32.27
C PRO A 276 -15.91 -1.70 -31.28
N VAL A 277 -16.07 -0.74 -30.38
CA VAL A 277 -17.05 -0.68 -29.29
C VAL A 277 -18.45 -0.39 -29.85
N ALA A 278 -19.40 -1.30 -29.64
CA ALA A 278 -20.81 -1.04 -29.94
C ALA A 278 -21.47 -0.24 -28.79
N CYS A 279 -21.90 0.97 -29.10
CA CYS A 279 -22.67 1.86 -28.22
C CYS A 279 -24.09 1.32 -28.05
N LEU A 280 -24.53 1.06 -26.82
CA LEU A 280 -25.93 0.73 -26.50
C LEU A 280 -26.54 1.80 -25.58
N ARG A 281 -27.59 2.44 -26.11
CA ARG A 281 -28.44 3.45 -25.46
C ARG A 281 -29.08 2.90 -24.19
N ILE A 282 -29.12 3.74 -23.15
CA ILE A 282 -29.81 3.49 -21.89
C ILE A 282 -31.31 3.71 -22.10
N HIS A 283 -32.11 2.64 -22.06
CA HIS A 283 -33.55 2.71 -21.83
C HIS A 283 -33.83 2.38 -20.35
N THR A 284 -34.46 3.32 -19.66
CA THR A 284 -34.90 3.17 -18.26
C THR A 284 -36.17 2.32 -18.20
N GLU A 285 -36.03 1.03 -17.86
CA GLU A 285 -37.15 0.21 -17.39
C GLU A 285 -36.99 -0.12 -15.90
N ARG A 286 -38.11 -0.08 -15.19
CA ARG A 286 -38.24 -0.22 -13.73
C ARG A 286 -37.63 -1.54 -13.27
N VAL A 287 -36.68 -1.46 -12.32
CA VAL A 287 -36.02 -2.62 -11.71
C VAL A 287 -36.98 -3.33 -10.76
N CYS A 288 -37.42 -4.53 -11.14
CA CYS A 288 -38.09 -5.48 -10.25
C CYS A 288 -37.03 -6.50 -9.78
N PHE A 289 -36.80 -6.61 -8.47
CA PHE A 289 -35.84 -7.57 -7.92
C PHE A 289 -36.50 -8.94 -7.74
N PRO A 290 -36.06 -10.00 -8.45
CA PRO A 290 -36.53 -11.34 -8.18
C PRO A 290 -36.01 -11.83 -6.82
N LYS A 291 -36.88 -12.45 -6.02
CA LYS A 291 -36.50 -13.16 -4.79
C LYS A 291 -35.80 -14.47 -5.15
N GLY A 292 -34.54 -14.40 -5.54
CA GLY A 292 -33.70 -15.56 -5.86
C GLY A 292 -32.40 -15.18 -6.54
N LEU A 293 -31.35 -15.97 -6.32
CA LEU A 293 -30.07 -15.78 -7.01
C LEU A 293 -30.27 -15.98 -8.54
N PRO A 294 -29.59 -15.21 -9.39
CA PRO A 294 -29.77 -15.27 -10.85
C PRO A 294 -29.21 -16.53 -11.51
N TRP A 295 -28.72 -17.51 -10.73
CA TRP A 295 -28.27 -18.81 -11.21
C TRP A 295 -28.83 -19.93 -10.33
N ALA A 296 -29.12 -21.08 -10.94
CA ALA A 296 -29.49 -22.29 -10.21
C ALA A 296 -28.23 -22.87 -9.52
N PRO A 297 -28.29 -23.27 -8.23
CA PRO A 297 -27.19 -23.97 -7.58
C PRO A 297 -26.93 -25.31 -8.29
N LYS A 298 -25.78 -25.44 -8.95
CA LYS A 298 -25.29 -26.72 -9.44
C LYS A 298 -24.71 -27.49 -8.26
N VAL A 299 -25.52 -28.29 -7.57
CA VAL A 299 -25.18 -29.58 -6.94
C VAL A 299 -26.48 -30.13 -6.33
N ARG A 300 -26.80 -31.40 -6.66
CA ARG A 300 -27.65 -32.29 -5.86
C ARG A 300 -26.74 -33.15 -5.00
#